data_AF-A0A8T5MAC7-F1
#
_entry.id   AF-A0A8T5MAC7-F1
#
_cell.length_a   1.000
_cell.length_b   1.000
_cell.length_c   1.000
_cell.angle_alpha   90.00
_cell.angle_beta   90.00
_cell.angle_gamma   90.00
#
_symmetry.space_group_name_H-M   'P 1'
#
loop_
_entity.id
_entity.type
_entity.pdbx_description
1 polymer ?
#
loop_
_entity_poly.entity_id
_entity_poly.type
_entity_poly.pdbx_seq_one_letter_code
_entity_poly.pdbx_strand_id
1 'polypeptide(L)'
;MNNEYSDYLKFVDDALELAKGLPRYFSKYSNKIYCNHQKFAIYVLMQKFKTNTRGIVSILRASSDIRMHLGLNRVPVHTTVVR
;
A
#
# COMPACT_ATOMS: atom_id res chain seq x y z
N MET A 1 7.14 -18.52 11.55
CA MET A 1 6.11 -17.60 11.03
C MET A 1 4.96 -18.44 10.51
N ASN A 2 3.71 -18.17 10.91
CA ASN A 2 2.54 -18.88 10.39
C ASN A 2 2.46 -18.69 8.86
N ASN A 3 2.14 -19.77 8.14
CA ASN A 3 2.13 -19.81 6.68
C ASN A 3 1.23 -18.71 6.08
N GLU A 4 0.07 -18.47 6.69
CA GLU A 4 -0.86 -17.40 6.27
C GLU A 4 -0.27 -15.98 6.41
N TYR A 5 0.54 -15.72 7.44
CA TYR A 5 1.15 -14.40 7.63
C TYR A 5 2.22 -14.13 6.55
N SER A 6 2.92 -15.20 6.13
CA SER A 6 3.84 -15.16 5.01
C SER A 6 3.13 -14.85 3.69
N ASP A 7 1.92 -15.41 3.49
CA ASP A 7 1.14 -15.18 2.27
C ASP A 7 0.69 -13.73 2.11
N TYR A 8 0.33 -13.04 3.20
CA TYR A 8 -0.04 -11.63 3.13
C TYR A 8 1.13 -10.72 2.78
N LEU A 9 2.31 -10.97 3.34
CA LEU A 9 3.51 -10.18 3.02
C LEU A 9 3.95 -10.43 1.58
N LYS A 10 3.91 -11.69 1.13
CA LYS A 10 4.15 -12.04 -0.28
C LYS A 10 3.18 -11.31 -1.22
N PHE A 11 1.89 -11.23 -0.85
CA PHE A 11 0.91 -10.49 -1.65
C PHE A 11 1.21 -8.98 -1.73
N VAL A 12 1.79 -8.38 -0.68
CA VAL A 12 2.26 -6.98 -0.72
C VAL A 12 3.40 -6.84 -1.73
N ASP A 13 4.37 -7.76 -1.70
CA ASP A 13 5.52 -7.75 -2.61
C ASP A 13 5.07 -7.95 -4.07
N ASP A 14 4.16 -8.88 -4.32
CA ASP A 14 3.56 -9.12 -5.65
C ASP A 14 2.82 -7.87 -6.16
N ALA A 15 2.07 -7.18 -5.28
CA ALA A 15 1.37 -5.95 -5.64
C ALA A 15 2.33 -4.81 -5.97
N LEU A 16 3.47 -4.70 -5.27
CA LEU A 16 4.52 -3.74 -5.59
C LEU A 16 5.24 -4.07 -6.89
N GLU A 17 5.46 -5.36 -7.18
CA GLU A 17 6.04 -5.81 -8.44
C GLU A 17 5.16 -5.41 -9.63
N LEU A 18 3.85 -5.68 -9.53
CA LEU A 18 2.87 -5.24 -10.54
C LEU A 18 2.89 -3.72 -10.72
N ALA A 19 3.08 -2.97 -9.64
CA ALA A 19 3.09 -1.52 -9.68
C ALA A 19 4.30 -0.95 -10.44
N LYS A 20 5.40 -1.71 -10.63
CA LYS A 20 6.59 -1.25 -11.37
C LYS A 20 6.29 -0.91 -12.83
N GLY A 21 5.19 -1.42 -13.39
CA GLY A 21 4.71 -1.01 -14.72
C GLY A 21 4.21 0.44 -14.78
N LEU A 22 3.98 1.08 -13.62
CA LEU A 22 3.59 2.49 -13.53
C LEU A 22 4.82 3.37 -13.30
N PRO A 23 4.82 4.64 -13.76
CA PRO A 23 5.86 5.59 -13.36
C PRO A 23 5.78 5.81 -11.84
N ARG A 24 6.94 5.88 -11.18
CA ARG A 24 7.01 6.05 -9.72
C ARG A 24 6.27 7.31 -9.24
N TYR A 25 6.26 8.37 -10.05
CA TYR A 25 5.47 9.58 -9.82
C TYR A 25 4.86 10.04 -11.15
N PHE A 26 3.58 10.44 -11.16
CA PHE A 26 2.90 10.92 -12.38
C PHE A 26 3.24 12.38 -12.73
N SER A 27 3.77 13.15 -11.79
CA SER A 27 4.07 14.56 -11.98
C SER A 27 5.34 14.97 -11.25
N LYS A 28 6.07 15.91 -11.87
CA LYS A 28 7.23 16.58 -11.26
C LYS A 28 6.87 17.41 -10.02
N TYR A 29 5.61 17.82 -9.89
CA TYR A 29 5.10 18.59 -8.76
C TYR A 29 4.57 17.73 -7.60
N SER A 30 4.74 16.40 -7.68
CA SER A 30 4.39 15.53 -6.56
C SER A 30 5.19 15.92 -5.32
N ASN A 31 4.55 15.95 -4.15
CA ASN A 31 5.22 16.14 -2.87
C ASN A 31 6.10 14.94 -2.47
N LYS A 32 6.08 13.86 -3.26
CA LYS A 32 6.87 12.63 -3.12
C LYS A 32 6.71 11.93 -1.75
N ILE A 33 5.62 12.23 -1.04
CA ILE A 33 5.30 11.61 0.25
C ILE A 33 4.91 10.15 0.05
N TYR A 34 4.11 9.89 -0.99
CA TYR A 34 3.73 8.56 -1.42
C TYR A 34 4.00 8.46 -2.92
N CYS A 35 4.65 7.38 -3.35
CA CYS A 35 4.79 7.09 -4.76
C CYS A 35 3.55 6.38 -5.32
N ASN A 36 3.41 6.37 -6.64
CA ASN A 36 2.31 5.69 -7.30
C ASN A 36 2.31 4.19 -7.02
N HIS A 37 3.50 3.59 -6.85
CA HIS A 37 3.63 2.17 -6.54
C HIS A 37 2.99 1.82 -5.20
N GLN A 38 3.26 2.64 -4.18
CA GLN A 38 2.67 2.51 -2.85
C GLN A 38 1.16 2.66 -2.90
N LYS A 39 0.66 3.69 -3.59
CA LYS A 39 -0.79 3.92 -3.72
C LYS A 39 -1.49 2.77 -4.42
N PHE A 40 -0.89 2.25 -5.49
CA PHE A 40 -1.41 1.11 -6.23
C PHE A 40 -1.48 -0.13 -5.34
N ALA A 41 -0.38 -0.48 -4.65
CA ALA A 41 -0.34 -1.63 -3.77
C ALA A 41 -1.38 -1.52 -2.63
N ILE A 42 -1.55 -0.33 -2.04
CA ILE A 42 -2.60 -0.08 -1.04
C ILE A 42 -4.00 -0.32 -1.62
N TYR A 43 -4.25 0.10 -2.86
CA TYR A 43 -5.53 -0.14 -3.52
C TYR A 43 -5.78 -1.63 -3.76
N VAL A 44 -4.77 -2.37 -4.22
CA VAL A 44 -4.87 -3.84 -4.41
C VAL A 44 -5.11 -4.54 -3.08
N LEU A 45 -4.42 -4.15 -2.01
CA LEU A 45 -4.68 -4.66 -0.66
C LEU A 45 -6.11 -4.37 -0.19
N MET A 46 -6.62 -3.17 -0.49
CA MET A 46 -8.00 -2.81 -0.16
C MET A 46 -9.00 -3.75 -0.84
N GLN A 47 -8.76 -4.14 -2.11
CA GLN A 47 -9.58 -5.15 -2.80
C GLN A 47 -9.43 -6.54 -2.18
N LYS A 48 -8.20 -6.96 -1.87
CA LYS A 48 -7.91 -8.28 -1.24
C LYS A 48 -8.61 -8.43 0.11
N PHE A 49 -8.56 -7.41 0.95
CA PHE A 49 -9.21 -7.38 2.26
C PHE A 49 -10.70 -7.03 2.20
N LYS A 50 -11.25 -6.78 0.99
CA LYS A 50 -12.65 -6.38 0.77
C LYS A 50 -13.07 -5.22 1.68
N THR A 51 -12.21 -4.22 1.78
CA THR A 51 -12.39 -3.09 2.67
C THR A 51 -12.49 -1.78 1.91
N ASN A 52 -12.77 -0.68 2.63
CA ASN A 52 -12.79 0.67 2.08
C ASN A 52 -11.54 1.46 2.51
N THR A 53 -11.44 2.72 2.08
CA THR A 53 -10.28 3.56 2.36
C THR A 53 -10.03 3.79 3.85
N ARG A 54 -11.07 3.82 4.69
CA ARG A 54 -10.91 3.93 6.15
C ARG A 54 -10.44 2.60 6.75
N GLY A 55 -10.99 1.48 6.26
CA GLY A 55 -10.61 0.16 6.72
C GLY A 55 -9.17 -0.20 6.38
N ILE A 56 -8.70 0.06 5.16
CA ILE A 56 -7.29 -0.17 4.81
C ILE A 56 -6.35 0.71 5.63
N VAL A 57 -6.73 1.97 5.89
CA VAL A 57 -5.96 2.84 6.79
C VAL A 57 -5.90 2.27 8.21
N SER A 58 -6.99 1.69 8.71
CA SER A 58 -7.00 1.00 10.00
C SER A 58 -6.05 -0.20 10.03
N ILE A 59 -6.08 -1.04 9.00
CA ILE A 59 -5.17 -2.18 8.85
C ILE A 59 -3.72 -1.71 8.82
N LEU A 60 -3.42 -0.67 8.03
CA LEU A 60 -2.08 -0.08 7.95
C LEU A 60 -1.64 0.53 9.28
N ARG A 61 -2.55 1.01 10.14
CA ARG A 61 -2.21 1.45 11.51
C ARG A 61 -1.91 0.28 12.43
N ALA A 62 -2.63 -0.83 12.29
CA ALA A 62 -2.49 -2.01 13.13
C ALA A 62 -1.25 -2.87 12.80
N SER A 63 -0.79 -2.91 11.54
CA SER A 63 0.36 -3.73 11.12
C SER A 63 1.57 -2.89 10.76
N SER A 64 2.66 -3.00 11.53
CA SER A 64 3.97 -2.43 11.18
C SER A 64 4.59 -3.11 9.96
N ASP A 65 4.37 -4.40 9.80
CA ASP A 65 5.05 -5.22 8.80
C ASP A 65 4.58 -4.86 7.39
N ILE A 66 3.26 -4.73 7.19
CA ILE A 66 2.70 -4.25 5.92
C ILE A 66 3.21 -2.85 5.59
N ARG A 67 3.33 -1.95 6.59
CA ARG A 67 3.89 -0.61 6.36
C ARG A 67 5.35 -0.67 5.94
N MET A 68 6.14 -1.54 6.55
CA MET A 68 7.56 -1.71 6.26
C MET A 68 7.75 -2.24 4.85
N HIS A 69 7.01 -3.28 4.45
CA HIS A 69 7.04 -3.81 3.09
C HIS A 69 6.61 -2.77 2.04
N LEU A 70 5.56 -1.99 2.32
CA LEU A 70 5.15 -0.88 1.45
C LEU A 70 6.12 0.31 1.47
N GLY A 71 7.12 0.35 2.35
CA GLY A 71 8.03 1.48 2.51
C GLY A 71 7.33 2.78 2.96
N LEU A 72 6.27 2.66 3.77
CA LEU A 72 5.51 3.82 4.24
C LEU A 72 6.17 4.45 5.46
N ASN A 73 6.69 5.68 5.30
CA ASN A 73 7.21 6.47 6.43
C ASN A 73 6.09 6.94 7.38
N ARG A 74 4.86 7.08 6.88
CA ARG A 74 3.69 7.47 7.66
C ARG A 74 2.43 6.90 7.04
N VAL A 75 1.43 6.53 7.85
CA VAL A 75 0.17 5.98 7.32
C VAL A 75 -0.60 7.07 6.56
N PRO A 76 -1.00 6.83 5.30
CA PRO A 76 -1.82 7.77 4.55
C PRO A 76 -3.17 7.98 5.24
N VAL A 77 -3.70 9.20 5.16
CA VAL A 77 -5.10 9.45 5.53
C VAL A 77 -6.01 8.92 4.42
N HIS A 78 -7.26 8.60 4.77
CA HIS A 78 -8.22 7.99 3.85
C HIS A 78 -8.40 8.76 2.52
N THR A 79 -8.34 10.10 2.54
CA THR A 79 -8.41 10.95 1.34
C THR A 79 -7.18 10.85 0.44
N THR A 80 -6.03 10.43 0.98
CA THR A 80 -4.79 10.25 0.22
C THR A 80 -4.77 8.94 -0.57
N VAL A 81 -5.55 7.94 -0.12
CA VAL A 81 -5.67 6.65 -0.82
C VAL A 81 -6.56 6.78 -2.08
N VAL A 82 -7.54 7.68 -2.07
CA VAL A 82 -8.50 7.89 -3.18
C VAL A 82 -7.92 8.78 -4.30
N ARG A 83 -6.83 9.50 -4.04
CA ARG A 83 -6.31 10.56 -4.91
C ARG A 83 -4.99 10.20 -5.57
#